data_AF-A0A3G1B4G5-F1
#
_entry.id   AF-A0A3G1B4G5-F1
#
_cell.length_a   1.000
_cell.length_b   1.000
_cell.length_c   1.000
_cell.angle_alpha   90.00
_cell.angle_beta   90.00
_cell.angle_gamma   90.00
#
_symmetry.space_group_name_H-M   'P 1'
#
loop_
_entity.id
_entity.type
_entity.pdbx_description
1 polymer ?
#
loop_
_entity_poly.entity_id
_entity_poly.type
_entity_poly.pdbx_seq_one_letter_code
_entity_poly.pdbx_strand_id
1 'polypeptide(L)'
;MIFANAQSASPIQDIVYTAKFVCGSIPDDAGPLRPGHYDTSINILNKKGYRIGLVWTAVINDGPTSNAIFKNLDSETSTGMDCRDIKEIFAIDTKELTEGFVIIKIPVSSLKGFNNEQIVLDYTQDTINVLDVQVFYTANALDTLPHEIAEEKISFYIIQDETDKIPPEVFRKLLDVTMPATLNQITDTEQKVKLSLAKKYDLDKKDLDKIVLRIKDISIGVGSLLDDHAVSLHVVKPQINE
;
A
#
# COMPACT_ATOMS: atom_id res chain seq x y z
N MET A 1 21.75 -13.82 -61.93
CA MET A 1 21.96 -14.38 -60.58
C MET A 1 21.82 -13.25 -59.59
N ILE A 2 20.73 -13.25 -58.82
CA ILE A 2 20.53 -12.33 -57.70
C ILE A 2 20.82 -13.15 -56.45
N PHE A 3 21.86 -12.78 -55.70
CA PHE A 3 22.13 -13.38 -54.41
C PHE A 3 21.11 -12.84 -53.40
N ALA A 4 20.29 -13.72 -52.83
CA ALA A 4 19.45 -13.40 -51.70
C ALA A 4 20.33 -13.32 -50.44
N ASN A 5 20.34 -12.15 -49.79
CA ASN A 5 20.91 -11.97 -48.47
C ASN A 5 20.07 -12.77 -47.47
N ALA A 6 20.67 -13.77 -46.82
CA ALA A 6 20.08 -14.42 -45.66
C ALA A 6 20.10 -13.42 -44.50
N GLN A 7 18.93 -12.86 -44.18
CA GLN A 7 18.73 -12.03 -43.01
C GLN A 7 18.68 -12.97 -41.80
N SER A 8 19.76 -13.05 -41.04
CA SER A 8 19.83 -13.80 -39.79
C SER A 8 18.82 -13.20 -38.81
N ALA A 9 17.76 -13.96 -38.49
CA ALA A 9 16.87 -13.62 -37.39
C ALA A 9 17.68 -13.50 -36.09
N SER A 10 17.52 -12.41 -35.35
CA SER A 10 18.09 -12.30 -34.00
C SER A 10 17.60 -13.49 -33.17
N PRO A 11 18.48 -14.27 -32.53
CA PRO A 11 18.04 -15.34 -31.67
C PRO A 11 17.37 -14.72 -30.45
N ILE A 12 16.07 -14.99 -30.27
CA ILE A 12 15.30 -14.61 -29.08
C ILE A 12 16.11 -14.95 -27.83
N GLN A 13 16.42 -13.95 -27.01
CA GLN A 13 17.29 -14.12 -25.85
C GLN A 13 16.50 -14.54 -24.61
N ASP A 14 15.39 -13.85 -24.32
CA ASP A 14 14.67 -13.99 -23.06
C ASP A 14 13.14 -13.99 -23.25
N ILE A 15 12.44 -14.76 -22.40
CA ILE A 15 11.00 -14.61 -22.15
C ILE A 15 10.84 -13.67 -20.94
N VAL A 16 10.07 -12.60 -21.10
CA VAL A 16 9.97 -11.52 -20.13
C VAL A 16 8.53 -11.38 -19.60
N TYR A 17 8.40 -11.22 -18.28
CA TYR A 17 7.15 -10.84 -17.62
C TYR A 17 7.37 -9.52 -16.89
N THR A 18 6.49 -8.54 -17.13
CA THR A 18 6.58 -7.21 -16.51
C THR A 18 5.37 -6.99 -15.61
N ALA A 19 5.58 -7.00 -14.30
CA ALA A 19 4.55 -6.83 -13.29
C ALA A 19 4.62 -5.43 -12.67
N LYS A 20 3.51 -4.68 -12.65
CA LYS A 20 3.45 -3.41 -11.91
C LYS A 20 3.34 -3.69 -10.41
N PHE A 21 3.96 -2.86 -9.58
CA PHE A 21 3.73 -2.85 -8.14
C PHE A 21 3.38 -1.44 -7.64
N VAL A 22 2.63 -1.40 -6.55
CA VAL A 22 2.32 -0.21 -5.76
C VAL A 22 2.37 -0.61 -4.29
N CYS A 23 3.19 0.09 -3.50
CA CYS A 23 3.50 -0.24 -2.11
C CYS A 23 3.49 1.02 -1.25
N GLY A 24 2.88 0.98 -0.07
CA GLY A 24 2.89 2.11 0.89
C GLY A 24 1.52 2.77 1.04
N SER A 25 1.46 3.89 1.75
CA SER A 25 0.19 4.53 2.11
C SER A 25 -0.01 5.87 1.42
N ILE A 26 -1.24 6.16 1.01
CA ILE A 26 -1.69 7.49 0.59
C ILE A 26 -2.52 8.06 1.75
N PRO A 27 -2.06 9.15 2.40
CA PRO A 27 -2.71 9.68 3.61
C PRO A 27 -3.93 10.57 3.30
N ASP A 28 -4.01 11.16 2.11
CA ASP A 28 -5.03 12.14 1.73
C ASP A 28 -5.48 12.02 0.26
N ASP A 29 -6.61 12.63 -0.09
CA ASP A 29 -7.22 12.56 -1.42
C ASP A 29 -6.48 13.42 -2.47
N ALA A 30 -5.20 13.75 -2.26
CA ALA A 30 -4.44 14.66 -3.13
C ALA A 30 -4.03 14.04 -4.47
N GLY A 31 -4.27 12.73 -4.68
CA GLY A 31 -3.86 11.97 -5.85
C GLY A 31 -5.01 11.29 -6.61
N PRO A 32 -4.71 10.67 -7.77
CA PRO A 32 -5.69 9.91 -8.56
C PRO A 32 -6.09 8.58 -7.89
N LEU A 33 -5.27 8.09 -6.97
CA LEU A 33 -5.53 6.92 -6.15
C LEU A 33 -6.18 7.37 -4.84
N ARG A 34 -7.14 6.57 -4.34
CA ARG A 34 -7.80 6.87 -3.06
C ARG A 34 -6.82 6.75 -1.89
N PRO A 35 -7.05 7.45 -0.78
CA PRO A 35 -6.36 7.21 0.47
C PRO A 35 -6.46 5.74 0.88
N GLY A 36 -5.36 5.21 1.38
CA GLY A 36 -5.28 3.82 1.82
C GLY A 36 -3.87 3.26 1.80
N HIS A 37 -3.72 2.08 2.40
CA HIS A 37 -2.54 1.25 2.38
C HIS A 37 -2.57 0.31 1.19
N TYR A 38 -1.64 0.50 0.27
CA TYR A 38 -1.46 -0.30 -0.93
C TYR A 38 -0.38 -1.36 -0.69
N ASP A 39 -0.75 -2.61 -0.97
CA ASP A 39 0.16 -3.75 -0.92
C ASP A 39 -0.02 -4.63 -2.16
N THR A 40 1.12 -4.95 -2.79
CA THR A 40 1.22 -5.75 -3.99
C THR A 40 2.02 -7.02 -3.69
N SER A 41 1.48 -8.17 -4.09
CA SER A 41 2.17 -9.46 -4.09
C SER A 41 2.25 -10.02 -5.50
N ILE A 42 3.46 -10.35 -5.95
CA ILE A 42 3.75 -10.95 -7.25
C ILE A 42 4.11 -12.41 -7.01
N ASN A 43 3.28 -13.31 -7.50
CA ASN A 43 3.45 -14.76 -7.35
C ASN A 43 3.85 -15.37 -8.69
N ILE A 44 4.82 -16.27 -8.65
CA ILE A 44 5.40 -16.94 -9.80
C ILE A 44 5.33 -18.45 -9.56
N LEU A 45 4.61 -19.16 -10.43
CA LEU A 45 4.49 -20.61 -10.40
C LEU A 45 5.18 -21.23 -11.62
N ASN A 46 6.06 -22.21 -11.37
CA ASN A 46 6.57 -23.07 -12.41
C ASN A 46 5.55 -24.18 -12.73
N LYS A 47 4.77 -23.98 -13.78
CA LYS A 47 3.80 -24.98 -14.26
C LYS A 47 4.42 -26.08 -15.15
N LYS A 48 5.73 -26.11 -15.32
CA LYS A 48 6.43 -27.09 -16.17
C LYS A 48 6.94 -28.27 -15.35
N GLY A 49 7.08 -29.41 -16.03
CA GLY A 49 7.63 -30.65 -15.51
C GLY A 49 9.16 -30.62 -15.26
N TYR A 50 9.81 -29.47 -15.34
CA TYR A 50 11.26 -29.32 -15.21
C TYR A 50 11.63 -28.00 -14.53
N ARG A 51 12.85 -27.94 -13.98
CA ARG A 51 13.39 -26.76 -13.29
C ARG A 51 13.63 -25.60 -14.28
N ILE A 52 13.27 -24.38 -13.87
CA ILE A 52 13.49 -23.15 -14.65
C ILE A 52 14.38 -22.20 -13.87
N GLY A 53 15.41 -21.65 -14.54
CA GLY A 53 16.19 -20.54 -14.02
C GLY A 53 15.56 -19.21 -14.46
N LEU A 54 15.36 -18.30 -13.53
CA LEU A 54 14.84 -16.95 -13.80
C LEU A 54 15.70 -15.89 -13.10
N VAL A 55 15.69 -14.70 -13.66
CA VAL A 55 16.27 -13.49 -13.08
C VAL A 55 15.15 -12.48 -12.92
N TRP A 56 15.04 -11.83 -11.77
CA TRP A 56 14.18 -10.66 -11.66
C TRP A 56 14.95 -9.41 -11.22
N THR A 57 14.43 -8.25 -11.62
CA THR A 57 14.89 -6.92 -11.22
C THR A 57 13.68 -6.04 -10.95
N ALA A 58 13.73 -5.21 -9.91
CA ALA A 58 12.72 -4.20 -9.65
C ALA A 58 13.21 -2.82 -10.13
N VAL A 59 12.30 -1.98 -10.59
CA VAL A 59 12.56 -0.62 -11.09
C VAL A 59 11.52 0.31 -10.48
N ILE A 60 11.94 1.36 -9.78
CA ILE A 60 11.05 2.41 -9.25
C ILE A 60 10.77 3.43 -10.35
N ASN A 61 9.53 3.91 -10.46
CA ASN A 61 9.18 4.99 -11.38
C ASN A 61 10.06 6.22 -11.12
N ASP A 62 10.70 6.74 -12.17
CA ASP A 62 11.67 7.86 -12.10
C ASP A 62 12.82 7.66 -11.08
N GLY A 63 13.10 6.41 -10.71
CA GLY A 63 13.99 6.05 -9.62
C GLY A 63 15.04 4.98 -10.00
N PRO A 64 15.70 4.40 -8.99
CA PRO A 64 16.74 3.40 -9.21
C PRO A 64 16.18 2.05 -9.67
N THR A 65 17.06 1.26 -10.30
CA THR A 65 16.86 -0.15 -10.59
C THR A 65 17.62 -0.99 -9.56
N SER A 66 17.01 -2.09 -9.10
CA SER A 66 17.65 -3.01 -8.18
C SER A 66 18.76 -3.83 -8.85
N ASN A 67 19.60 -4.46 -8.04
CA ASN A 67 20.43 -5.56 -8.53
C ASN A 67 19.54 -6.71 -9.05
N ALA A 68 20.07 -7.45 -10.01
CA ALA A 68 19.44 -8.65 -10.54
C ALA A 68 19.54 -9.80 -9.52
N ILE A 69 18.41 -10.46 -9.25
CA ILE A 69 18.35 -11.60 -8.34
C ILE A 69 18.02 -12.83 -9.16
N PHE A 70 18.88 -13.84 -9.09
CA PHE A 70 18.68 -15.12 -9.76
C PHE A 70 17.95 -16.10 -8.83
N LYS A 71 16.99 -16.83 -9.40
CA LYS A 71 16.22 -17.88 -8.73
C LYS A 71 16.13 -19.11 -9.62
N ASN A 72 16.26 -20.28 -9.02
CA ASN A 72 15.91 -21.55 -9.66
C ASN A 72 14.58 -22.02 -9.05
N LEU A 73 13.62 -22.32 -9.92
CA LEU A 73 12.30 -22.78 -9.52
C LEU A 73 12.15 -24.23 -9.97
N ASP A 74 12.03 -25.15 -9.02
CA ASP A 74 11.78 -26.57 -9.29
C ASP A 74 10.42 -26.77 -9.96
N SER A 75 10.24 -27.94 -10.57
CA SER A 75 8.97 -28.31 -11.20
C SER A 75 7.82 -28.22 -10.20
N GLU A 76 6.71 -27.61 -10.61
CA GLU A 76 5.49 -27.44 -9.79
C GLU A 76 5.70 -26.70 -8.46
N THR A 77 6.74 -25.87 -8.37
CA THR A 77 6.99 -25.00 -7.21
C THR A 77 6.75 -23.54 -7.52
N SER A 78 6.51 -22.74 -6.48
CA SER A 78 6.27 -21.30 -6.59
C SER A 78 7.25 -20.48 -5.75
N THR A 79 7.41 -19.23 -6.14
CA THR A 79 8.11 -18.17 -5.42
C THR A 79 7.33 -16.88 -5.60
N GLY A 80 7.63 -15.87 -4.80
CA GLY A 80 7.02 -14.56 -4.96
C GLY A 80 7.89 -13.43 -4.49
N MET A 81 7.36 -12.23 -4.67
CA MET A 81 7.89 -10.97 -4.15
C MET A 81 6.70 -10.12 -3.71
N ASP A 82 6.74 -9.63 -2.47
CA ASP A 82 5.74 -8.71 -1.93
C ASP A 82 6.33 -7.31 -1.68
N CYS A 83 5.51 -6.37 -1.21
CA CYS A 83 5.99 -5.03 -0.88
C CYS A 83 7.02 -4.99 0.24
N ARG A 84 7.08 -5.98 1.14
CA ARG A 84 8.14 -6.06 2.15
C ARG A 84 9.47 -6.34 1.45
N ASP A 85 9.49 -7.31 0.55
CA ASP A 85 10.70 -7.69 -0.20
C ASP A 85 11.19 -6.52 -1.08
N ILE A 86 10.28 -5.80 -1.75
CA ILE A 86 10.61 -4.61 -2.57
C ILE A 86 11.21 -3.50 -1.70
N LYS A 87 10.61 -3.22 -0.54
CA LYS A 87 11.11 -2.20 0.40
C LYS A 87 12.51 -2.56 0.91
N GLU A 88 12.76 -3.83 1.21
CA GLU A 88 14.07 -4.32 1.64
C GLU A 88 15.13 -4.14 0.54
N ILE A 89 14.80 -4.47 -0.72
CA ILE A 89 15.70 -4.34 -1.87
C ILE A 89 16.18 -2.89 -2.07
N PHE A 90 15.31 -1.90 -1.84
CA PHE A 90 15.61 -0.49 -2.06
C PHE A 90 15.89 0.31 -0.78
N ALA A 91 15.86 -0.34 0.39
CA ALA A 91 15.98 0.30 1.70
C ALA A 91 15.01 1.49 1.90
N ILE A 92 13.74 1.31 1.51
CA ILE A 92 12.69 2.34 1.57
C ILE A 92 11.94 2.28 2.90
N ASP A 93 11.61 3.45 3.47
CA ASP A 93 10.78 3.55 4.67
C ASP A 93 9.30 3.25 4.37
N THR A 94 8.66 2.58 5.32
CA THR A 94 7.37 1.90 5.24
C THR A 94 6.17 2.76 4.84
N LYS A 95 6.26 4.09 4.97
CA LYS A 95 5.13 5.02 4.81
C LYS A 95 5.00 5.63 3.42
N GLU A 96 6.08 5.76 2.67
CA GLU A 96 6.04 6.44 1.37
C GLU A 96 5.44 5.54 0.29
N LEU A 97 4.51 6.10 -0.50
CA LEU A 97 3.99 5.41 -1.68
C LEU A 97 5.12 5.25 -2.69
N THR A 98 5.42 4.00 -3.03
CA THR A 98 6.40 3.62 -4.04
C THR A 98 5.70 2.77 -5.09
N GLU A 99 5.86 3.13 -6.35
CA GLU A 99 5.37 2.34 -7.47
C GLU A 99 6.46 2.12 -8.52
N GLY A 100 6.28 1.08 -9.31
CA GLY A 100 7.27 0.67 -10.29
C GLY A 100 6.93 -0.64 -10.96
N PHE A 101 7.95 -1.31 -11.48
CA PHE A 101 7.81 -2.59 -12.19
C PHE A 101 8.84 -3.61 -11.71
N VAL A 102 8.40 -4.86 -11.57
CA VAL A 102 9.30 -6.02 -11.48
C VAL A 102 9.36 -6.68 -12.86
N ILE A 103 10.57 -6.81 -13.37
CA ILE A 103 10.88 -7.44 -14.65
C ILE A 103 11.45 -8.82 -14.36
N ILE A 104 10.74 -9.87 -14.75
CA ILE A 104 11.16 -11.27 -14.62
C ILE A 104 11.60 -11.75 -16.00
N LYS A 105 12.83 -12.24 -16.11
CA LYS A 105 13.43 -12.74 -17.34
C LYS A 105 13.78 -14.22 -17.20
N ILE A 106 13.41 -14.99 -18.21
CA ILE A 106 13.79 -16.39 -18.35
C ILE A 106 14.68 -16.48 -19.59
N PRO A 107 15.99 -16.72 -19.41
CA PRO A 107 16.87 -16.98 -20.54
C PRO A 107 16.40 -18.23 -21.28
N VAL A 108 16.21 -18.16 -22.59
CA VAL A 108 15.76 -19.34 -23.38
C VAL A 108 16.74 -20.52 -23.22
N SER A 109 18.03 -20.22 -23.01
CA SER A 109 19.06 -21.21 -22.70
C SER A 109 18.78 -22.04 -21.43
N SER A 110 18.03 -21.48 -20.48
CA SER A 110 17.65 -22.14 -19.22
C SER A 110 16.50 -23.15 -19.39
N LEU A 111 15.81 -23.14 -20.53
CA LEU A 111 14.64 -23.99 -20.79
C LEU A 111 15.01 -25.39 -21.29
N LYS A 112 16.29 -25.76 -21.38
CA LYS A 112 16.70 -27.06 -21.93
C LYS A 112 16.25 -28.22 -21.02
N GLY A 113 15.33 -29.05 -21.54
CA GLY A 113 14.97 -30.33 -20.94
C GLY A 113 16.15 -31.30 -20.90
N PHE A 114 16.07 -32.30 -20.01
CA PHE A 114 17.12 -33.29 -19.73
C PHE A 114 17.55 -34.19 -20.92
N ASN A 115 16.94 -34.02 -22.09
CA ASN A 115 17.27 -34.75 -23.31
C ASN A 115 17.64 -33.74 -24.41
N ASN A 116 18.61 -34.09 -25.26
CA ASN A 116 19.14 -33.27 -26.37
C ASN A 116 18.11 -32.89 -27.47
N GLU A 117 16.82 -32.85 -27.16
CA GLU A 117 15.79 -32.30 -28.02
C GLU A 117 15.78 -30.79 -27.83
N GLN A 118 16.17 -30.07 -28.88
CA GLN A 118 15.88 -28.64 -28.98
C GLN A 118 14.37 -28.47 -28.80
N ILE A 119 13.95 -27.85 -27.71
CA ILE A 119 12.56 -27.42 -27.55
C ILE A 119 12.31 -26.42 -28.68
N VAL A 120 11.65 -26.88 -29.74
CA VAL A 120 11.08 -26.01 -30.75
C VAL A 120 9.96 -25.28 -30.04
N LEU A 121 10.25 -24.10 -29.50
CA LEU A 121 9.23 -23.19 -29.01
C LEU A 121 8.41 -22.79 -30.24
N ASP A 122 7.25 -23.40 -30.40
CA ASP A 122 6.21 -22.81 -31.25
C ASP A 122 5.88 -21.45 -30.64
N TYR A 123 5.88 -20.37 -31.42
CA TYR A 123 5.81 -18.99 -30.90
C TYR A 123 4.36 -18.51 -30.73
N THR A 124 3.43 -19.42 -30.47
CA THR A 124 2.07 -19.06 -30.07
C THR A 124 2.06 -18.58 -28.60
N GLN A 125 1.14 -17.67 -28.23
CA GLN A 125 1.09 -17.11 -26.87
C GLN A 125 0.98 -18.19 -25.77
N ASP A 126 0.35 -19.32 -26.05
CA ASP A 126 0.16 -20.41 -25.09
C ASP A 126 1.43 -21.24 -24.86
N THR A 127 2.32 -21.32 -25.85
CA THR A 127 3.57 -22.09 -25.78
C THR A 127 4.72 -21.28 -25.20
N ILE A 128 4.72 -19.95 -25.33
CA ILE A 128 5.71 -19.04 -24.71
C ILE A 128 5.45 -18.87 -23.21
N ASN A 129 4.23 -19.14 -22.74
CA ASN A 129 3.89 -18.99 -21.33
C ASN A 129 4.50 -20.13 -20.50
N VAL A 130 5.73 -19.95 -20.03
CA VAL A 130 6.48 -20.97 -19.27
C VAL A 130 6.16 -20.93 -17.77
N LEU A 131 6.05 -19.73 -17.20
CA LEU A 131 5.65 -19.50 -15.81
C LEU A 131 4.22 -18.97 -15.75
N ASP A 132 3.50 -19.25 -14.66
CA ASP A 132 2.28 -18.52 -14.34
C ASP A 132 2.64 -17.39 -13.37
N VAL A 133 2.52 -16.14 -13.83
CA VAL A 133 2.87 -14.94 -13.06
C VAL A 133 1.60 -14.17 -12.77
N GLN A 134 1.28 -14.04 -11.48
CA GLN A 134 0.07 -13.39 -11.00
C GLN A 134 0.43 -12.25 -10.06
N VAL A 135 -0.24 -11.11 -10.21
CA VAL A 135 -0.11 -9.96 -9.33
C VAL A 135 -1.42 -9.78 -8.57
N PHE A 136 -1.31 -9.79 -7.25
CA PHE A 136 -2.39 -9.55 -6.32
C PHE A 136 -2.21 -8.16 -5.73
N TYR A 137 -3.18 -7.28 -5.96
CA TYR A 137 -3.22 -5.93 -5.43
C TYR A 137 -4.26 -5.86 -4.32
N THR A 138 -3.87 -5.28 -3.18
CA THR A 138 -4.78 -4.92 -2.11
C THR A 138 -4.66 -3.44 -1.80
N ALA A 139 -5.79 -2.83 -1.50
CA ALA A 139 -5.86 -1.50 -0.92
C ALA A 139 -6.82 -1.54 0.27
N ASN A 140 -6.32 -1.12 1.42
CA ASN A 140 -7.05 -1.05 2.68
C ASN A 140 -7.18 0.43 3.05
N ALA A 141 -8.36 0.91 3.45
CA ALA A 141 -8.49 2.28 3.95
C ALA A 141 -7.85 2.46 5.35
N LEU A 142 -7.67 1.36 6.09
CA LEU A 142 -7.06 1.34 7.43
C LEU A 142 -5.77 0.51 7.49
N ASP A 143 -4.74 1.04 8.15
CA ASP A 143 -3.44 0.35 8.33
C ASP A 143 -3.56 -0.90 9.24
N THR A 144 -4.57 -0.97 10.11
CA THR A 144 -4.79 -2.10 11.05
C THR A 144 -6.28 -2.40 11.21
N LEU A 145 -6.62 -3.68 11.35
CA LEU A 145 -8.00 -4.16 11.37
C LEU A 145 -8.31 -5.14 12.51
N PRO A 146 -9.48 -5.00 13.15
CA PRO A 146 -10.40 -3.85 13.14
C PRO A 146 -9.86 -2.67 13.96
N HIS A 147 -10.05 -1.44 13.48
CA HIS A 147 -9.72 -0.25 14.26
C HIS A 147 -10.91 0.11 15.15
N GLU A 148 -10.77 -0.14 16.45
CA GLU A 148 -11.73 0.33 17.45
C GLU A 148 -11.66 1.86 17.52
N ILE A 149 -12.76 2.53 17.21
CA ILE A 149 -12.89 3.96 17.42
C ILE A 149 -13.77 4.19 18.64
N ALA A 150 -13.22 4.92 19.62
CA ALA A 150 -13.98 5.42 20.74
C ALA A 150 -14.11 6.94 20.58
N GLU A 151 -15.34 7.44 20.60
CA GLU A 151 -15.62 8.87 20.63
C GLU A 151 -16.32 9.21 21.93
N GLU A 152 -15.84 10.24 22.62
CA GLU A 152 -16.50 10.81 23.78
C GLU A 152 -17.28 12.05 23.35
N LYS A 153 -18.58 12.09 23.69
CA LYS A 153 -19.40 13.29 23.63
C LYS A 153 -19.48 13.86 25.04
N ILE A 154 -18.91 15.06 25.21
CA ILE A 154 -18.88 15.79 26.47
C ILE A 154 -19.88 16.94 26.39
N SER A 155 -20.85 16.93 27.29
CA SER A 155 -21.83 18.01 27.48
C SER A 155 -21.37 18.92 28.61
N PHE A 156 -21.28 20.22 28.36
CA PHE A 156 -20.74 21.19 29.32
C PHE A 156 -21.43 22.55 29.25
N TYR A 157 -21.15 23.38 30.27
CA TYR A 157 -21.53 24.78 30.34
C TYR A 157 -20.28 25.64 30.51
N ILE A 158 -20.24 26.78 29.82
CA ILE A 158 -19.30 27.86 30.15
C ILE A 158 -19.97 28.72 31.22
N ILE A 159 -19.39 28.74 32.41
CA ILE A 159 -19.92 29.46 33.57
C ILE A 159 -19.40 30.89 33.60
N GLN A 160 -18.11 31.05 33.29
CA GLN A 160 -17.41 32.33 33.29
C GLN A 160 -16.26 32.28 32.28
N ASP A 161 -16.01 33.42 31.66
CA ASP A 161 -14.87 33.69 30.79
C ASP A 161 -14.47 35.16 31.00
N GLU A 162 -13.20 35.39 31.34
CA GLU A 162 -12.63 36.75 31.50
C GLU A 162 -11.64 37.09 30.37
N THR A 163 -11.76 36.42 29.22
CA THR A 163 -10.88 36.64 28.06
C THR A 163 -11.48 37.61 27.04
N ASP A 164 -12.79 37.84 27.08
CA ASP A 164 -13.59 38.55 26.06
C ASP A 164 -13.52 37.95 24.65
N LYS A 165 -12.92 36.75 24.49
CA LYS A 165 -12.76 36.06 23.21
C LYS A 165 -13.93 35.13 22.89
N ILE A 166 -14.63 34.63 23.91
CA ILE A 166 -15.79 33.75 23.71
C ILE A 166 -17.07 34.61 23.63
N PRO A 167 -17.93 34.40 22.60
CA PRO A 167 -19.18 35.13 22.49
C PRO A 167 -20.08 34.95 23.72
N PRO A 168 -20.59 36.04 24.33
CA PRO A 168 -21.37 35.95 25.57
C PRO A 168 -22.69 35.17 25.41
N GLU A 169 -23.18 35.07 24.18
CA GLU A 169 -24.36 34.29 23.82
C GLU A 169 -24.24 32.79 24.05
N VAL A 170 -23.02 32.24 24.19
CA VAL A 170 -22.83 30.80 24.51
C VAL A 170 -22.73 30.53 26.01
N PHE A 171 -22.65 31.56 26.85
CA PHE A 171 -22.55 31.39 28.30
C PHE A 171 -23.83 30.80 28.88
N ARG A 172 -23.66 29.87 29.84
CA ARG A 172 -24.75 29.13 30.51
C ARG A 172 -25.68 28.35 29.57
N LYS A 173 -25.35 28.23 28.29
CA LYS A 173 -26.01 27.29 27.37
C LYS A 173 -25.35 25.92 27.48
N LEU A 174 -26.16 24.89 27.25
CA LEU A 174 -25.65 23.53 27.12
C LEU A 174 -24.90 23.43 25.79
N LEU A 175 -23.61 23.13 25.87
CA LEU A 175 -22.73 22.93 24.73
C LEU A 175 -22.28 21.48 24.70
N ASP A 176 -22.07 20.95 23.50
CA ASP A 176 -21.59 19.60 23.28
C ASP A 176 -20.32 19.65 22.43
N VAL A 177 -19.37 18.77 22.74
CA VAL A 177 -18.20 18.51 21.89
C VAL A 177 -18.00 16.99 21.78
N THR A 178 -17.74 16.53 20.56
CA THR A 178 -17.35 15.13 20.28
C THR A 178 -15.86 15.10 19.99
N MET A 179 -15.12 14.21 20.64
CA MET A 179 -13.69 14.06 20.45
C MET A 179 -13.25 12.59 20.54
N PRO A 180 -12.13 12.21 19.88
CA PRO A 180 -11.60 10.86 19.98
C PRO A 180 -11.15 10.56 21.41
N ALA A 181 -11.47 9.36 21.88
CA ALA A 181 -11.12 8.84 23.19
C ALA A 181 -10.16 7.65 23.06
N THR A 182 -9.21 7.55 23.99
CA THR A 182 -8.30 6.41 24.09
C THR A 182 -8.74 5.52 25.24
N LEU A 183 -8.94 4.23 24.95
CA LEU A 183 -9.32 3.25 25.97
C LEU A 183 -8.21 3.10 27.02
N ASN A 184 -8.62 2.88 28.28
CA ASN A 184 -7.71 2.68 29.42
C ASN A 184 -6.79 3.88 29.75
N GLN A 185 -7.12 5.09 29.29
CA GLN A 185 -6.40 6.31 29.65
C GLN A 185 -7.18 7.12 30.69
N ILE A 186 -6.49 7.58 31.75
CA ILE A 186 -7.03 8.58 32.67
C ILE A 186 -6.76 9.96 32.06
N THR A 187 -7.82 10.73 31.82
CA THR A 187 -7.71 12.06 31.19
C THR A 187 -8.47 13.12 31.94
N ASP A 188 -7.97 14.36 31.92
CA ASP A 188 -8.67 15.54 32.43
C ASP A 188 -9.67 16.06 31.38
N THR A 189 -10.95 15.77 31.61
CA THR A 189 -12.04 16.18 30.71
C THR A 189 -12.19 17.69 30.63
N GLU A 190 -11.99 18.42 31.75
CA GLU A 190 -12.11 19.88 31.73
C GLU A 190 -11.03 20.49 30.86
N GLN A 191 -9.79 19.99 31.00
CA GLN A 191 -8.67 20.44 30.19
C GLN A 191 -8.87 20.11 28.70
N LYS A 192 -9.42 18.95 28.36
CA LYS A 192 -9.78 18.59 26.97
C LYS A 192 -10.78 19.58 26.37
N VAL A 193 -11.84 19.92 27.09
CA VAL A 193 -12.83 20.92 26.63
C VAL A 193 -12.18 22.30 26.48
N LYS A 194 -11.35 22.72 27.44
CA LYS A 194 -10.58 23.97 27.36
C LYS A 194 -9.70 24.03 26.13
N LEU A 195 -8.98 22.95 25.81
CA LEU A 195 -8.16 22.87 24.59
C LEU A 195 -9.00 22.95 23.31
N SER A 196 -10.18 22.34 23.30
CA SER A 196 -11.11 22.46 22.16
C SER A 196 -11.63 23.88 22.00
N LEU A 197 -11.94 24.58 23.10
CA LEU A 197 -12.31 26.00 23.08
C LEU A 197 -11.13 26.87 22.61
N ALA A 198 -9.90 26.54 23.04
CA ALA A 198 -8.68 27.23 22.66
C ALA A 198 -8.49 27.25 21.15
N LYS A 199 -8.65 26.08 20.51
CA LYS A 199 -8.55 25.95 19.06
C LYS A 199 -9.64 26.72 18.33
N LYS A 200 -10.85 26.80 18.90
CA LYS A 200 -12.00 27.46 18.27
C LYS A 200 -11.97 28.98 18.39
N TYR A 201 -11.51 29.51 19.52
CA TYR A 201 -11.55 30.94 19.86
C TYR A 201 -10.16 31.58 19.97
N ASP A 202 -9.12 30.89 19.49
CA ASP A 202 -7.72 31.35 19.52
C ASP A 202 -7.28 31.81 20.93
N LEU A 203 -7.50 30.92 21.90
CA LEU A 203 -7.15 31.16 23.30
C LEU A 203 -5.74 30.63 23.58
N ASP A 204 -4.93 31.43 24.28
CA ASP A 204 -3.62 30.99 24.74
C ASP A 204 -3.71 30.29 26.10
N LYS A 205 -2.56 29.82 26.61
CA LYS A 205 -2.51 29.11 27.90
C LYS A 205 -3.00 29.95 29.08
N LYS A 206 -2.76 31.27 29.08
CA LYS A 206 -3.19 32.18 30.15
C LYS A 206 -4.69 32.44 30.10
N ASP A 207 -5.27 32.39 28.91
CA ASP A 207 -6.70 32.53 28.70
C ASP A 207 -7.47 31.34 29.29
N LEU A 208 -6.93 30.12 29.20
CA LEU A 208 -7.61 28.92 29.72
C LEU A 208 -7.82 28.93 31.23
N ASP A 209 -6.93 29.56 31.98
CA ASP A 209 -7.03 29.70 33.44
C ASP A 209 -8.17 30.65 33.86
N LYS A 210 -8.63 31.51 32.94
CA LYS A 210 -9.73 32.46 33.16
C LYS A 210 -11.10 31.90 32.80
N ILE A 211 -11.15 30.68 32.28
CA ILE A 211 -12.38 30.03 31.85
C ILE A 211 -12.80 29.03 32.92
N VAL A 212 -14.04 29.19 33.40
CA VAL A 212 -14.67 28.26 34.34
C VAL A 212 -15.72 27.47 33.59
N LEU A 213 -15.52 26.15 33.57
CA LEU A 213 -16.44 25.20 32.95
C LEU A 213 -17.19 24.40 34.00
N ARG A 214 -18.36 23.89 33.61
CA ARG A 214 -19.06 22.84 34.35
C ARG A 214 -19.39 21.71 33.39
N ILE A 215 -18.78 20.55 33.62
CA ILE A 215 -19.14 19.32 32.91
C ILE A 215 -20.51 18.85 33.44
N LYS A 216 -21.43 18.58 32.52
CA LYS A 216 -22.77 18.06 32.83
C LYS A 216 -22.81 16.54 32.72
N ASP A 217 -22.33 16.04 31.60
CA ASP A 217 -22.42 14.63 31.24
C ASP A 217 -21.29 14.27 30.28
N ILE A 218 -20.87 13.00 30.34
CA ILE A 218 -19.89 12.42 29.44
C ILE A 218 -20.49 11.11 28.95
N SER A 219 -20.66 10.99 27.65
CA SER A 219 -21.12 9.76 27.00
C SER A 219 -20.05 9.26 26.05
N ILE A 220 -19.86 7.93 26.00
CA ILE A 220 -18.89 7.29 25.11
C ILE A 220 -19.62 6.42 24.09
N GLY A 221 -19.36 6.67 22.82
CA GLY A 221 -19.74 5.78 21.72
C GLY A 221 -18.52 4.97 21.32
N VAL A 222 -18.66 3.64 21.27
CA VAL A 222 -17.62 2.75 20.73
C VAL A 222 -18.17 2.13 19.46
N GLY A 223 -17.38 2.22 18.40
CA GLY A 223 -17.68 1.65 17.10
C GLY A 223 -16.47 0.94 16.52
N SER A 224 -16.72 0.13 15.51
CA SER A 224 -15.68 -0.43 14.65
C SER A 224 -15.83 0.20 13.27
N LEU A 225 -14.76 0.79 12.74
CA LEU A 225 -14.74 1.11 11.32
C LEU A 225 -14.58 -0.20 10.54
N LEU A 226 -15.50 -0.44 9.61
CA LEU A 226 -15.33 -1.47 8.59
C LEU A 226 -14.35 -0.92 7.57
N ASP A 227 -13.31 -1.67 7.26
CA ASP A 227 -12.34 -1.25 6.26
C ASP A 227 -12.91 -1.46 4.86
N ASP A 228 -12.80 -0.41 4.05
CA ASP A 228 -13.11 -0.49 2.63
C ASP A 228 -11.94 -1.18 1.93
N HIS A 229 -12.07 -2.50 1.80
CA HIS A 229 -11.09 -3.34 1.12
C HIS A 229 -11.34 -3.41 -0.38
N ALA A 230 -10.32 -3.09 -1.17
CA ALA A 230 -10.29 -3.41 -2.59
C ALA A 230 -9.23 -4.48 -2.87
N VAL A 231 -9.62 -5.51 -3.62
CA VAL A 231 -8.73 -6.59 -4.04
C VAL A 231 -8.83 -6.75 -5.55
N SER A 232 -7.69 -6.91 -6.20
CA SER A 232 -7.61 -7.18 -7.64
C SER A 232 -6.55 -8.23 -7.93
N LEU A 233 -6.85 -9.12 -8.88
CA LEU A 233 -5.92 -10.14 -9.37
C LEU A 233 -5.65 -9.89 -10.85
N HIS A 234 -4.38 -9.90 -11.23
CA HIS A 234 -3.94 -9.70 -12.60
C HIS A 234 -2.98 -10.81 -13.02
N VAL A 235 -3.24 -11.44 -14.17
CA VAL A 235 -2.33 -12.43 -14.77
C VAL A 235 -1.41 -11.71 -15.76
N VAL A 236 -0.10 -11.80 -15.54
CA VAL A 236 0.91 -11.14 -16.39
C VAL A 236 1.20 -12.02 -17.60
N LYS A 237 1.05 -11.44 -18.79
CA LYS A 237 1.35 -12.14 -20.04
C LYS A 237 2.85 -12.08 -20.36
N PRO A 238 3.44 -13.17 -20.87
CA PRO A 238 4.82 -13.15 -21.32
C PRO A 238 4.99 -12.30 -22.58
N GLN A 239 6.18 -11.73 -22.73
CA GLN A 239 6.66 -11.03 -23.92
C GLN A 239 7.97 -11.66 -24.36
N ILE A 240 8.20 -11.68 -25.68
CA ILE A 240 9.48 -12.08 -26.25
C ILE A 240 10.34 -10.82 -26.37
N ASN A 241 11.57 -10.89 -25.86
CA ASN A 241 12.56 -9.86 -26.11
C ASN A 241 13.54 -10.37 -27.19
N GLU A 242 13.54 -9.71 -28.36
CA GLU A 242 14.42 -9.98 -29.51
C GLU A 242 15.78 -9.28 -29.41
#